data_AF-A0A0S9KEQ4-F1
#
_entry.id   AF-A0A0S9KEQ4-F1
#
_cell.length_a   1.000
_cell.length_b   1.000
_cell.length_c   1.000
_cell.angle_alpha   90.00
_cell.angle_beta   90.00
_cell.angle_gamma   90.00
#
_symmetry.space_group_name_H-M   'P 1'
#
loop_
_entity.id
_entity.type
_entity.pdbx_description
1 polymer ?
#
loop_
_entity_poly.entity_id
_entity_poly.type
_entity_poly.pdbx_seq_one_letter_code
_entity_poly.pdbx_strand_id
1 'polypeptide(L)'
;MPSKTRKLFGRSLAEFEAARDRDPITMQFKKVVGHPADAYLEFTDEDHDYTRPFADFDEYPIYVPDAAEYARLDALANPHLELGEITEAAQFELGRRNTYKSAPALAAIASHPSADCGLLHAITQHTGLAHLPVRNAAAVHPEASVETLTRFYQEAVSNFYAHREGVAAGIDEAKVSFSRVAEHIGLVSNVLAARGVADIDGRPWADVAHVHDLAASVADLYDY
;
A
#
# COMPACT_ATOMS: atom_id res chain seq x y z
N MET A 1 -43.97 -6.34 -11.40
CA MET A 1 -42.78 -6.78 -10.64
C MET A 1 -42.03 -5.53 -10.21
N PRO A 2 -41.95 -5.21 -8.90
CA PRO A 2 -41.28 -4.00 -8.44
C PRO A 2 -39.79 -4.26 -8.17
N SER A 3 -38.97 -3.33 -8.67
CA SER A 3 -37.55 -3.17 -8.35
C SER A 3 -37.33 -3.13 -6.83
N LYS A 4 -36.46 -3.99 -6.32
CA LYS A 4 -36.01 -3.95 -4.92
C LYS A 4 -34.89 -2.91 -4.80
N THR A 5 -35.26 -1.65 -4.66
CA THR A 5 -34.33 -0.59 -4.25
C THR A 5 -33.90 -0.89 -2.81
N ARG A 6 -32.61 -1.26 -2.62
CA ARG A 6 -32.03 -1.41 -1.28
C ARG A 6 -31.93 -0.01 -0.65
N LYS A 7 -32.56 0.16 0.52
CA LYS A 7 -32.50 1.37 1.34
C LYS A 7 -31.25 1.33 2.22
N LEU A 8 -30.51 2.42 2.26
CA LEU A 8 -29.59 2.76 3.36
C LEU A 8 -30.21 3.95 4.10
N PHE A 9 -30.45 3.73 5.40
CA PHE A 9 -30.86 4.69 6.45
C PHE A 9 -32.13 5.55 6.25
N GLY A 10 -33.29 4.92 6.47
CA GLY A 10 -34.32 5.44 7.38
C GLY A 10 -35.21 6.65 7.04
N ARG A 11 -34.87 7.54 6.10
CA ARG A 11 -35.75 8.69 5.74
C ARG A 11 -35.77 9.00 4.24
N SER A 12 -36.89 9.53 3.78
CA SER A 12 -37.13 9.99 2.41
C SER A 12 -36.62 11.43 2.22
N LEU A 13 -36.32 11.80 0.97
CA LEU A 13 -35.87 13.15 0.59
C LEU A 13 -36.80 14.27 1.12
N ALA A 14 -38.12 14.00 1.16
CA ALA A 14 -39.11 14.94 1.69
C ALA A 14 -39.00 15.14 3.22
N GLU A 15 -38.59 14.11 3.96
CA GLU A 15 -38.36 14.20 5.42
C GLU A 15 -37.06 14.96 5.75
N PHE A 16 -36.11 15.00 4.82
CA PHE A 16 -34.86 15.77 4.91
C PHE A 16 -35.08 17.27 4.61
N GLU A 17 -35.81 17.59 3.54
CA GLU A 17 -36.12 18.98 3.18
C GLU A 17 -36.88 19.72 4.30
N ALA A 18 -37.75 19.00 5.02
CA ALA A 18 -38.46 19.55 6.18
C ALA A 18 -37.59 19.77 7.43
N ALA A 19 -36.43 19.09 7.53
CA ALA A 19 -35.50 19.22 8.66
C ALA A 19 -34.47 20.33 8.45
N ARG A 20 -34.05 20.57 7.20
CA ARG A 20 -33.10 21.62 6.80
C ARG A 20 -33.54 23.03 7.22
N ASP A 21 -34.84 23.30 7.22
CA ASP A 21 -35.38 24.62 7.55
C ASP A 21 -35.44 24.88 9.08
N ARG A 22 -35.12 23.88 9.93
CA ARG A 22 -35.20 23.99 11.40
C ARG A 22 -33.88 24.21 12.12
N ASP A 23 -32.73 23.87 11.53
CA ASP A 23 -31.42 24.08 12.15
C ASP A 23 -30.33 24.30 11.10
N PRO A 24 -29.65 25.46 11.06
CA PRO A 24 -28.59 25.73 10.10
C PRO A 24 -27.27 25.14 10.61
N ILE A 25 -27.18 23.82 10.70
CA ILE A 25 -25.89 23.14 10.87
C ILE A 25 -25.21 23.12 9.50
N THR A 26 -24.00 23.66 9.41
CA THR A 26 -23.18 23.71 8.19
C THR A 26 -22.74 22.31 7.77
N MET A 27 -23.64 21.54 7.16
CA MET A 27 -23.34 20.22 6.60
C MET A 27 -22.69 20.39 5.21
N GLN A 28 -21.44 19.93 5.06
CA GLN A 28 -20.78 19.85 3.75
C GLN A 28 -20.94 18.43 3.19
N PHE A 29 -21.71 18.28 2.12
CA PHE A 29 -21.87 17.01 1.41
C PHE A 29 -20.85 16.92 0.26
N LYS A 30 -20.11 15.80 0.17
CA LYS A 30 -19.32 15.47 -1.03
C LYS A 30 -19.93 14.30 -1.78
N LYS A 31 -20.11 14.47 -3.08
CA LYS A 31 -20.61 13.45 -4.01
C LYS A 31 -19.59 12.32 -4.12
N VAL A 32 -19.99 11.10 -3.81
CA VAL A 32 -19.17 9.90 -3.96
C VAL A 32 -19.16 9.50 -5.43
N VAL A 33 -17.98 9.38 -6.03
CA VAL A 33 -17.82 8.88 -7.41
C VAL A 33 -17.80 7.35 -7.35
N GLY A 34 -18.69 6.68 -8.10
CA GLY A 34 -18.78 5.21 -8.16
C GLY A 34 -20.11 4.60 -7.68
N HIS A 35 -20.96 5.38 -7.01
CA HIS A 35 -22.32 4.98 -6.61
C HIS A 35 -23.41 5.65 -7.47
N PRO A 36 -24.61 5.05 -7.60
CA PRO A 36 -25.74 5.70 -8.27
C PRO A 36 -26.02 7.08 -7.65
N ALA A 37 -26.64 7.96 -8.43
CA ALA A 37 -26.66 9.44 -8.31
C ALA A 37 -27.13 10.05 -6.96
N ASP A 38 -27.40 9.25 -5.94
CA ASP A 38 -28.14 9.62 -4.73
C ASP A 38 -27.37 9.33 -3.43
N ALA A 39 -26.12 8.81 -3.50
CA ALA A 39 -25.31 8.54 -2.32
C ALA A 39 -24.53 9.77 -1.86
N TYR A 40 -24.97 10.37 -0.75
CA TYR A 40 -24.26 11.42 -0.03
C TYR A 40 -23.97 10.92 1.39
N LEU A 41 -22.73 11.09 1.85
CA LEU A 41 -22.37 10.88 3.26
C LEU A 41 -22.39 12.23 3.97
N GLU A 42 -23.14 12.29 5.06
CA GLU A 42 -23.14 13.39 6.02
C GLU A 42 -22.02 13.11 7.03
N PHE A 43 -21.12 14.07 7.23
CA PHE A 43 -20.12 14.03 8.30
C PHE A 43 -20.45 15.15 9.28
N THR A 44 -20.48 14.84 10.57
CA THR A 44 -20.69 15.83 11.63
C THR A 44 -19.37 16.09 12.37
N ASP A 45 -19.21 17.29 12.94
CA ASP A 45 -18.01 17.65 13.72
C ASP A 45 -17.85 16.83 15.02
N GLU A 46 -18.85 16.02 15.42
CA GLU A 46 -18.73 15.03 16.50
C GLU A 46 -18.05 13.72 16.05
N ASP A 47 -17.88 13.47 14.75
CA ASP A 47 -17.13 12.33 14.21
C ASP A 47 -15.60 12.50 14.34
N HIS A 48 -15.16 13.63 14.92
CA HIS A 48 -13.76 13.99 15.16
C HIS A 48 -13.21 13.49 16.50
N ASP A 49 -13.96 12.73 17.31
CA ASP A 49 -13.43 12.05 18.49
C ASP A 49 -12.69 10.77 18.07
N TYR A 50 -11.47 10.95 17.55
CA TYR A 50 -10.49 9.93 17.17
C TYR A 50 -10.45 8.75 18.16
N THR A 51 -10.77 7.54 17.68
CA THR A 51 -10.58 6.23 18.34
C THR A 51 -11.50 5.90 19.54
N ARG A 52 -12.68 5.34 19.27
CA ARG A 52 -13.32 4.35 20.16
C ARG A 52 -13.76 3.13 19.35
N PRO A 53 -13.60 1.93 19.91
CA PRO A 53 -13.01 0.78 19.24
C PRO A 53 -14.03 -0.07 18.47
N PHE A 54 -13.54 -0.75 17.44
CA PHE A 54 -14.18 -1.90 16.79
C PHE A 54 -14.57 -2.98 17.82
N ALA A 55 -15.78 -2.91 18.35
CA ALA A 55 -16.39 -4.05 19.04
C ALA A 55 -17.75 -4.43 18.43
N ASP A 56 -18.52 -3.46 17.90
CA ASP A 56 -19.91 -3.69 17.49
C ASP A 56 -20.29 -3.10 16.10
N PHE A 57 -19.33 -2.60 15.32
CA PHE A 57 -19.60 -2.07 13.97
C PHE A 57 -19.17 -3.07 12.89
N ASP A 58 -20.15 -3.60 12.14
CA ASP A 58 -19.97 -4.42 10.94
C ASP A 58 -19.42 -3.60 9.73
N GLU A 59 -19.12 -2.31 9.91
CA GLU A 59 -18.80 -1.37 8.84
C GLU A 59 -17.42 -0.74 9.05
N TYR A 60 -16.45 -1.19 8.26
CA TYR A 60 -15.11 -0.60 8.17
C TYR A 60 -15.13 0.76 7.43
N PRO A 61 -14.14 1.63 7.65
CA PRO A 61 -14.02 2.89 6.91
C PRO A 61 -13.87 2.66 5.39
N ILE A 62 -14.56 3.49 4.59
CA ILE A 62 -14.48 3.47 3.13
C ILE A 62 -13.29 4.32 2.66
N TYR A 63 -12.58 3.86 1.63
CA TYR A 63 -11.48 4.62 1.05
C TYR A 63 -11.99 5.88 0.35
N VAL A 64 -11.57 7.06 0.84
CA VAL A 64 -11.92 8.36 0.25
C VAL A 64 -10.65 9.10 -0.20
N PRO A 65 -10.46 9.35 -1.51
CA PRO A 65 -9.24 9.96 -2.04
C PRO A 65 -8.86 11.31 -1.40
N ASP A 66 -9.87 12.14 -1.14
CA ASP A 66 -9.73 13.48 -0.57
C ASP A 66 -9.57 13.51 0.96
N ALA A 67 -9.68 12.37 1.64
CA ALA A 67 -9.58 12.33 3.10
C ALA A 67 -8.15 12.65 3.59
N ALA A 68 -8.00 12.88 4.89
CA ALA A 68 -6.67 12.95 5.48
C ALA A 68 -5.91 11.63 5.30
N GLU A 69 -4.57 11.67 5.33
CA GLU A 69 -3.73 10.49 5.10
C GLU A 69 -4.00 9.35 6.08
N TYR A 70 -4.17 9.66 7.37
CA TYR A 70 -4.50 8.67 8.38
C TYR A 70 -5.82 7.95 8.08
N ALA A 71 -6.84 8.68 7.61
CA ALA A 71 -8.16 8.10 7.33
C ALA A 71 -8.12 7.19 6.09
N ARG A 72 -7.30 7.53 5.09
CA ARG A 72 -7.07 6.65 3.94
C ARG A 72 -6.35 5.35 4.34
N LEU A 73 -5.36 5.44 5.22
CA LEU A 73 -4.66 4.26 5.73
C LEU A 73 -5.56 3.37 6.58
N ASP A 74 -6.43 3.98 7.40
CA ASP A 74 -7.41 3.25 8.22
C ASP A 74 -8.43 2.51 7.34
N ALA A 75 -8.91 3.13 6.27
CA ALA A 75 -9.76 2.47 5.28
C ALA A 75 -9.06 1.28 4.60
N LEU A 76 -7.77 1.41 4.26
CA LEU A 76 -6.99 0.32 3.66
C LEU A 76 -6.69 -0.83 4.61
N ALA A 77 -6.94 -0.67 5.91
CA ALA A 77 -6.84 -1.77 6.88
C ALA A 77 -8.06 -2.71 6.84
N ASN A 78 -9.13 -2.34 6.13
CA ASN A 78 -10.32 -3.17 5.94
C ASN A 78 -10.00 -4.39 5.05
N PRO A 79 -9.95 -5.61 5.60
CA PRO A 79 -9.56 -6.80 4.84
C PRO A 79 -10.63 -7.24 3.82
N HIS A 80 -11.83 -6.68 3.89
CA HIS A 80 -12.96 -7.03 3.02
C HIS A 80 -13.04 -6.16 1.77
N LEU A 81 -12.12 -5.21 1.57
CA LEU A 81 -12.08 -4.45 0.33
C LEU A 81 -11.84 -5.38 -0.85
N GLU A 82 -12.65 -5.24 -1.89
CA GLU A 82 -12.55 -6.03 -3.10
C GLU A 82 -11.38 -5.54 -3.96
N LEU A 83 -10.89 -6.39 -4.87
CA LEU A 83 -9.77 -6.05 -5.77
C LEU A 83 -10.03 -4.75 -6.55
N GLY A 84 -11.28 -4.49 -6.97
CA GLY A 84 -11.66 -3.25 -7.65
C GLY A 84 -11.41 -2.00 -6.82
N GLU A 85 -11.81 -2.02 -5.54
CA GLU A 85 -11.66 -0.89 -4.61
C GLU A 85 -10.18 -0.63 -4.29
N ILE A 86 -9.43 -1.70 -4.05
CA ILE A 86 -7.98 -1.62 -3.81
C ILE A 86 -7.24 -1.13 -5.06
N THR A 87 -7.69 -1.50 -6.26
CA THR A 87 -7.15 -1.02 -7.53
C THR A 87 -7.39 0.47 -7.74
N GLU A 88 -8.60 0.96 -7.45
CA GLU A 88 -8.93 2.39 -7.53
C GLU A 88 -8.09 3.21 -6.55
N ALA A 89 -7.92 2.72 -5.32
CA ALA A 89 -7.05 3.34 -4.32
C ALA A 89 -5.59 3.42 -4.81
N ALA A 90 -5.08 2.35 -5.42
CA ALA A 90 -3.74 2.31 -5.99
C ALA A 90 -3.56 3.32 -7.12
N GLN A 91 -4.49 3.38 -8.07
CA GLN A 91 -4.44 4.33 -9.18
C GLN A 91 -4.41 5.77 -8.68
N PHE A 92 -5.19 6.08 -7.64
CA PHE A 92 -5.17 7.39 -7.02
C PHE A 92 -3.81 7.70 -6.39
N GLU A 93 -3.27 6.83 -5.54
CA GLU A 93 -2.00 7.09 -4.84
C GLU A 93 -0.80 7.12 -5.80
N LEU A 94 -0.83 6.32 -6.88
CA LEU A 94 0.15 6.39 -7.98
C LEU A 94 0.06 7.70 -8.76
N GLY A 95 -1.15 8.28 -8.91
CA GLY A 95 -1.37 9.56 -9.58
C GLY A 95 -0.88 10.78 -8.80
N ARG A 96 -0.45 10.61 -7.54
CA ARG A 96 0.01 11.72 -6.70
C ARG A 96 1.44 12.11 -7.04
N ARG A 97 1.66 13.41 -7.19
CA ARG A 97 2.99 13.99 -7.49
C ARG A 97 4.01 13.83 -6.36
N ASN A 98 3.57 13.67 -5.12
CA ASN A 98 4.47 13.50 -3.98
C ASN A 98 4.58 12.01 -3.64
N THR A 99 5.61 11.38 -4.19
CA THR A 99 5.89 9.95 -4.07
C THR A 99 6.23 9.50 -2.64
N TYR A 100 6.66 10.40 -1.75
CA TYR A 100 6.90 10.07 -0.34
C TYR A 100 5.61 9.96 0.45
N LYS A 101 4.59 10.77 0.12
CA LYS A 101 3.28 10.73 0.78
C LYS A 101 2.41 9.55 0.33
N SER A 102 2.67 9.00 -0.85
CA SER A 102 1.95 7.81 -1.33
C SER A 102 2.59 6.49 -0.90
N ALA A 103 3.86 6.50 -0.47
CA ALA A 103 4.57 5.27 -0.10
C ALA A 103 3.87 4.45 1.00
N PRO A 104 3.35 5.04 2.11
CA PRO A 104 2.64 4.27 3.13
C PRO A 104 1.36 3.61 2.60
N ALA A 105 0.57 4.36 1.82
CA ALA A 105 -0.67 3.85 1.25
C ALA A 105 -0.43 2.76 0.21
N LEU A 106 0.56 2.93 -0.67
CA LEU A 106 0.96 1.92 -1.65
C LEU A 106 1.50 0.66 -0.97
N ALA A 107 2.19 0.77 0.17
CA ALA A 107 2.63 -0.38 0.95
C ALA A 107 1.44 -1.11 1.58
N ALA A 108 0.48 -0.38 2.16
CA ALA A 108 -0.75 -0.97 2.69
C ALA A 108 -1.54 -1.73 1.61
N ILE A 109 -1.66 -1.12 0.42
CA ILE A 109 -2.27 -1.76 -0.74
C ILE A 109 -1.50 -3.02 -1.16
N ALA A 110 -0.17 -2.96 -1.26
CA ALA A 110 0.64 -4.11 -1.66
C ALA A 110 0.61 -5.26 -0.65
N SER A 111 0.31 -4.98 0.62
CA SER A 111 0.10 -5.99 1.65
C SER A 111 -1.36 -6.48 1.76
N HIS A 112 -2.29 -5.87 1.03
CA HIS A 112 -3.71 -6.14 1.20
C HIS A 112 -4.08 -7.53 0.64
N PRO A 113 -4.87 -8.36 1.36
CA PRO A 113 -5.19 -9.73 0.91
C PRO A 113 -5.82 -9.84 -0.47
N SER A 114 -6.59 -8.83 -0.87
CA SER A 114 -7.24 -8.76 -2.18
C SER A 114 -6.32 -8.28 -3.31
N ALA A 115 -5.07 -7.89 -3.03
CA ALA A 115 -4.13 -7.48 -4.05
C ALA A 115 -3.66 -8.68 -4.87
N ASP A 116 -3.86 -8.64 -6.18
CA ASP A 116 -3.44 -9.71 -7.07
C ASP A 116 -2.07 -9.42 -7.73
N CYS A 117 -1.54 -10.41 -8.44
CA CYS A 117 -0.27 -10.25 -9.16
C CYS A 117 -0.27 -9.05 -10.12
N GLY A 118 -1.41 -8.77 -10.78
CA GLY A 118 -1.53 -7.67 -11.74
C GLY A 118 -1.39 -6.31 -11.09
N LEU A 119 -2.07 -6.11 -9.95
CA LEU A 119 -1.99 -4.90 -9.17
C LEU A 119 -0.60 -4.70 -8.55
N LEU A 120 -0.03 -5.76 -7.96
CA LEU A 120 1.34 -5.72 -7.43
C LEU A 120 2.34 -5.33 -8.52
N HIS A 121 2.19 -5.88 -9.72
CA HIS A 121 3.01 -5.50 -10.85
C HIS A 121 2.84 -4.03 -11.22
N ALA A 122 1.60 -3.53 -11.34
CA ALA A 122 1.31 -2.14 -11.68
C ALA A 122 1.92 -1.17 -10.66
N ILE A 123 1.72 -1.41 -9.36
CA ILE A 123 2.30 -0.56 -8.30
C ILE A 123 3.82 -0.57 -8.39
N THR A 124 4.42 -1.76 -8.51
CA THR A 124 5.86 -1.91 -8.39
C THR A 124 6.64 -1.49 -9.64
N GLN A 125 5.98 -1.37 -10.80
CA GLN A 125 6.54 -0.71 -11.99
C GLN A 125 6.75 0.79 -11.79
N HIS A 126 5.91 1.44 -10.98
CA HIS A 126 5.98 2.88 -10.73
C HIS A 126 6.80 3.25 -9.48
N THR A 127 7.22 2.26 -8.70
CA THR A 127 7.99 2.45 -7.47
C THR A 127 9.42 1.90 -7.59
N GLY A 128 10.41 2.74 -7.31
CA GLY A 128 11.82 2.34 -7.26
C GLY A 128 12.24 1.81 -5.88
N LEU A 129 13.55 1.64 -5.66
CA LEU A 129 14.08 1.34 -4.31
C LEU A 129 13.89 2.48 -3.30
N ALA A 130 13.58 3.71 -3.74
CA ALA A 130 13.14 4.76 -2.82
C ALA A 130 11.84 4.38 -2.06
N HIS A 131 11.09 3.40 -2.58
CA HIS A 131 9.86 2.86 -2.02
C HIS A 131 10.06 1.43 -1.50
N LEU A 132 11.20 1.15 -0.86
CA LEU A 132 11.49 -0.16 -0.26
C LEU A 132 10.34 -0.74 0.57
N PRO A 133 9.59 0.03 1.39
CA PRO A 133 8.43 -0.52 2.10
C PRO A 133 7.38 -1.14 1.18
N VAL A 134 7.10 -0.52 0.03
CA VAL A 134 6.14 -1.03 -0.97
C VAL A 134 6.67 -2.33 -1.59
N ARG A 135 7.96 -2.36 -1.92
CA ARG A 135 8.60 -3.55 -2.51
C ARG A 135 8.70 -4.70 -1.53
N ASN A 136 8.96 -4.43 -0.25
CA ASN A 136 8.97 -5.44 0.81
C ASN A 136 7.58 -6.03 1.00
N ALA A 137 6.54 -5.18 1.08
CA ALA A 137 5.15 -5.62 1.17
C ALA A 137 4.76 -6.50 -0.03
N ALA A 138 5.08 -6.06 -1.25
CA ALA A 138 4.86 -6.84 -2.45
C ALA A 138 5.66 -8.15 -2.46
N ALA A 139 6.91 -8.16 -1.99
CA ALA A 139 7.76 -9.35 -2.03
C ALA A 139 7.23 -10.50 -1.17
N VAL A 140 6.67 -10.19 0.00
CA VAL A 140 6.08 -11.21 0.89
C VAL A 140 4.65 -11.59 0.51
N HIS A 141 4.02 -10.86 -0.41
CA HIS A 141 2.66 -11.16 -0.83
C HIS A 141 2.58 -12.51 -1.56
N PRO A 142 1.64 -13.40 -1.22
CA PRO A 142 1.52 -14.73 -1.85
C PRO A 142 1.40 -14.66 -3.38
N GLU A 143 0.63 -13.69 -3.88
CA GLU A 143 0.37 -13.48 -5.32
C GLU A 143 1.51 -12.82 -6.09
N ALA A 144 2.59 -12.36 -5.46
CA ALA A 144 3.72 -11.79 -6.21
C ALA A 144 4.28 -12.83 -7.19
N SER A 145 4.57 -12.49 -8.45
CA SER A 145 5.14 -13.47 -9.38
C SER A 145 6.62 -13.72 -9.13
N VAL A 146 7.12 -14.92 -9.48
CA VAL A 146 8.56 -15.22 -9.47
C VAL A 146 9.32 -14.22 -10.34
N GLU A 147 8.78 -13.85 -11.50
CA GLU A 147 9.35 -12.82 -12.37
C GLU A 147 9.51 -11.48 -11.65
N THR A 148 8.50 -11.03 -10.92
CA THR A 148 8.55 -9.78 -10.14
C THR A 148 9.61 -9.85 -9.06
N LEU A 149 9.70 -10.97 -8.35
CA LEU A 149 10.70 -11.19 -7.30
C LEU A 149 12.13 -11.25 -7.86
N THR A 150 12.34 -11.94 -8.98
CA THR A 150 13.63 -11.97 -9.69
C THR A 150 14.06 -10.57 -10.09
N ARG A 151 13.15 -9.75 -10.63
CA ARG A 151 13.43 -8.35 -10.95
C ARG A 151 13.82 -7.54 -9.72
N PHE A 152 13.09 -7.67 -8.60
CA PHE A 152 13.43 -7.00 -7.35
C PHE A 152 14.84 -7.35 -6.89
N TYR A 153 15.17 -8.65 -6.91
CA TYR A 153 16.50 -9.11 -6.54
C TYR A 153 17.59 -8.49 -7.43
N GLN A 154 17.43 -8.54 -8.75
CA GLN A 154 18.41 -7.98 -9.70
C GLN A 154 18.63 -6.48 -9.48
N GLU A 155 17.54 -5.71 -9.35
CA GLU A 155 17.61 -4.27 -9.11
C GLU A 155 18.27 -3.97 -7.75
N ALA A 156 17.94 -4.72 -6.70
CA ALA A 156 18.53 -4.57 -5.38
C ALA A 156 20.04 -4.85 -5.39
N VAL A 157 20.47 -5.95 -6.03
CA VAL A 157 21.89 -6.29 -6.16
C VAL A 157 22.67 -5.24 -6.95
N SER A 158 22.11 -4.72 -8.04
CA SER A 158 22.74 -3.64 -8.80
C SER A 158 22.96 -2.40 -7.94
N ASN A 159 21.95 -1.99 -7.16
CA ASN A 159 22.06 -0.84 -6.27
C ASN A 159 22.97 -1.09 -5.07
N PHE A 160 22.99 -2.32 -4.54
CA PHE A 160 23.90 -2.71 -3.47
C PHE A 160 25.36 -2.47 -3.88
N TYR A 161 25.76 -2.92 -5.07
CA TYR A 161 27.12 -2.66 -5.55
C TYR A 161 27.40 -1.19 -5.83
N ALA A 162 26.44 -0.42 -6.33
CA ALA A 162 26.59 1.02 -6.51
C ALA A 162 26.77 1.77 -5.17
N HIS A 163 25.99 1.39 -4.15
CA HIS A 163 26.12 1.97 -2.81
C HIS A 163 27.44 1.59 -2.12
N ARG A 164 27.93 0.36 -2.33
CA ARG A 164 29.24 -0.07 -1.83
C ARG A 164 30.37 0.86 -2.31
N GLU A 165 30.33 1.25 -3.58
CA GLU A 165 31.30 2.21 -4.15
C GLU A 165 31.14 3.61 -3.52
N GLY A 166 29.90 4.07 -3.30
CA GLY A 166 29.63 5.33 -2.61
C GLY A 166 30.11 5.36 -1.16
N VAL A 167 29.94 4.26 -0.42
CA VAL A 167 30.44 4.12 0.95
C VAL A 167 31.97 4.12 0.97
N ALA A 168 32.61 3.41 0.04
CA ALA A 168 34.08 3.43 -0.10
C ALA A 168 34.62 4.84 -0.43
N ALA A 169 33.81 5.67 -1.11
CA ALA A 169 34.10 7.07 -1.38
C ALA A 169 33.79 8.02 -0.22
N GLY A 170 33.30 7.52 0.92
CA GLY A 170 33.03 8.32 2.13
C GLY A 170 31.70 9.07 2.13
N ILE A 171 30.71 8.64 1.33
CA ILE A 171 29.37 9.25 1.31
C ILE A 171 28.52 8.64 2.43
N ASP A 172 28.17 9.44 3.44
CA ASP A 172 27.46 8.96 4.63
C ASP A 172 26.01 8.54 4.33
N GLU A 173 25.31 9.26 3.45
CA GLU A 173 23.95 8.91 3.00
C GLU A 173 23.90 7.55 2.29
N ALA A 174 25.03 7.13 1.70
CA ALA A 174 25.13 5.82 1.08
C ALA A 174 25.05 4.71 2.12
N LYS A 175 25.49 4.90 3.37
CA LYS A 175 25.49 3.85 4.41
C LYS A 175 24.08 3.40 4.81
N VAL A 176 23.18 4.36 5.06
CA VAL A 176 21.78 4.07 5.43
C VAL A 176 21.04 3.39 4.28
N SER A 177 21.23 3.90 3.06
CA SER A 177 20.65 3.28 1.86
C SER A 177 21.22 1.88 1.62
N PHE A 178 22.52 1.69 1.86
CA PHE A 178 23.21 0.42 1.67
C PHE A 178 22.67 -0.68 2.60
N SER A 179 22.48 -0.37 3.89
CA SER A 179 21.88 -1.29 4.86
C SER A 179 20.45 -1.71 4.47
N ARG A 180 19.59 -0.74 4.13
CA ARG A 180 18.19 -1.04 3.72
C ARG A 180 18.09 -1.86 2.45
N VAL A 181 18.95 -1.61 1.47
CA VAL A 181 19.01 -2.43 0.25
C VAL A 181 19.49 -3.85 0.57
N ALA A 182 20.42 -3.99 1.52
CA ALA A 182 20.90 -5.29 1.98
C ALA A 182 19.79 -6.14 2.62
N GLU A 183 18.98 -5.55 3.49
CA GLU A 183 17.79 -6.21 4.07
C GLU A 183 16.81 -6.68 2.98
N HIS A 184 16.56 -5.84 1.97
CA HIS A 184 15.68 -6.19 0.86
C HIS A 184 16.21 -7.38 0.04
N ILE A 185 17.52 -7.46 -0.19
CA ILE A 185 18.16 -8.62 -0.83
C ILE A 185 17.91 -9.89 0.00
N GLY A 186 18.11 -9.81 1.32
CA GLY A 186 17.85 -10.90 2.25
C GLY A 186 16.39 -11.37 2.17
N LEU A 187 15.45 -10.44 2.20
CA LEU A 187 14.02 -10.73 2.09
C LEU A 187 13.67 -11.45 0.79
N VAL A 188 14.03 -10.87 -0.35
CA VAL A 188 13.62 -11.38 -1.67
C VAL A 188 14.28 -12.73 -1.97
N SER A 189 15.55 -12.91 -1.62
CA SER A 189 16.24 -14.20 -1.79
C SER A 189 15.61 -15.31 -0.94
N ASN A 190 15.24 -15.02 0.32
CA ASN A 190 14.54 -15.98 1.18
C ASN A 190 13.17 -16.36 0.61
N VAL A 191 12.41 -15.40 0.08
CA VAL A 191 11.09 -15.68 -0.54
C VAL A 191 11.26 -16.53 -1.81
N LEU A 192 12.23 -16.21 -2.68
CA LEU A 192 12.52 -16.99 -3.89
C LEU A 192 12.93 -18.43 -3.55
N ALA A 193 13.76 -18.61 -2.51
CA ALA A 193 14.16 -19.92 -2.02
C ALA A 193 12.96 -20.73 -1.49
N ALA A 194 12.09 -20.10 -0.68
CA ALA A 194 10.89 -20.72 -0.14
C ALA A 194 9.91 -21.17 -1.25
N ARG A 195 9.94 -20.52 -2.41
CA ARG A 195 9.13 -20.86 -3.58
C ARG A 195 9.76 -21.94 -4.48
N GLY A 196 10.92 -22.47 -4.11
CA GLY A 196 11.59 -23.54 -4.85
C GLY A 196 12.17 -23.11 -6.20
N VAL A 197 12.49 -21.83 -6.35
CA VAL A 197 13.16 -21.31 -7.56
C VAL A 197 14.55 -21.93 -7.65
N ALA A 198 14.89 -22.53 -8.80
CA ALA A 198 16.13 -23.30 -8.96
C ALA A 198 17.39 -22.41 -9.13
N ASP A 199 17.23 -21.28 -9.80
CA ASP A 199 18.27 -20.27 -10.04
C ASP A 199 17.60 -18.91 -10.27
N ILE A 200 18.36 -17.82 -10.08
CA ILE A 200 17.87 -16.46 -10.32
C ILE A 200 18.55 -15.95 -11.60
N ASP A 201 17.85 -16.08 -12.72
CA ASP A 201 18.31 -15.61 -14.04
C ASP A 201 19.66 -16.23 -14.44
N GLY A 202 19.75 -17.56 -14.33
CA GLY A 202 20.96 -18.33 -14.63
C GLY A 202 22.04 -18.25 -13.56
N ARG A 203 21.83 -17.50 -12.46
CA ARG A 203 22.78 -17.48 -11.33
C ARG A 203 22.47 -18.62 -10.36
N PRO A 204 23.42 -19.54 -10.12
CA PRO A 204 23.23 -20.61 -9.16
C PRO A 204 23.08 -20.05 -7.74
N TRP A 205 22.40 -20.80 -6.87
CA TRP A 205 22.19 -20.41 -5.47
C TRP A 205 23.48 -20.15 -4.68
N ALA A 206 24.61 -20.74 -5.09
CA ALA A 206 25.91 -20.44 -4.47
C ALA A 206 26.28 -18.95 -4.62
N ASP A 207 26.03 -18.37 -5.79
CA ASP A 207 26.30 -16.95 -6.04
C ASP A 207 25.30 -16.05 -5.31
N VAL A 208 24.03 -16.48 -5.25
CA VAL A 208 22.98 -15.77 -4.50
C VAL A 208 23.27 -15.77 -3.01
N ALA A 209 23.69 -16.91 -2.45
CA ALA A 209 24.07 -17.04 -1.05
C ALA A 209 25.27 -16.15 -0.71
N HIS A 210 26.27 -16.08 -1.59
CA HIS A 210 27.41 -15.17 -1.38
C HIS A 210 26.98 -13.70 -1.27
N VAL A 211 26.10 -13.24 -2.17
CA VAL A 211 25.58 -11.87 -2.14
C VAL A 211 24.69 -11.64 -0.91
N HIS A 212 23.89 -12.63 -0.54
CA HIS A 212 23.08 -12.61 0.68
C HIS A 212 23.95 -12.46 1.93
N ASP A 213 25.00 -13.27 2.09
CA ASP A 213 25.88 -13.23 3.26
C ASP A 213 26.63 -11.89 3.36
N LEU A 214 27.06 -11.36 2.22
CA LEU A 214 27.68 -10.05 2.14
C LEU A 214 26.70 -8.94 2.52
N ALA A 215 25.45 -9.03 2.04
CA ALA A 215 24.38 -8.10 2.39
C ALA A 215 24.05 -8.17 3.90
N ALA A 216 23.91 -9.37 4.46
CA ALA A 216 23.66 -9.55 5.90
C ALA A 216 24.77 -8.91 6.75
N SER A 217 26.04 -9.13 6.38
CA SER A 217 27.18 -8.50 7.07
C SER A 217 27.14 -6.97 7.03
N VAL A 218 26.61 -6.39 5.96
CA VAL A 218 26.45 -4.94 5.80
C VAL A 218 25.30 -4.41 6.66
N ALA A 219 24.17 -5.12 6.70
CA ALA A 219 23.05 -4.78 7.56
C ALA A 219 23.47 -4.75 9.03
N ASP A 220 24.19 -5.79 9.48
CA ASP A 220 24.73 -5.87 10.85
C ASP A 220 25.71 -4.72 11.19
N LEU A 221 26.51 -4.29 10.22
CA LEU A 221 27.53 -3.26 10.42
C LEU A 221 26.93 -1.85 10.56
N TYR A 222 25.79 -1.61 9.92
CA TYR A 222 25.13 -0.32 9.85
C TYR A 222 23.72 -0.36 10.45
N ASP A 223 23.50 -1.26 11.41
CA ASP A 223 22.28 -1.31 12.21
C ASP A 223 22.22 -0.03 13.06
N TYR A 224 21.31 0.89 12.72
CA TYR A 224 21.17 2.22 13.32
C TYR A 224 20.06 2.25 14.37
#